data_AF-A0A5R8Z5U4-F1
#
_entry.id   AF-A0A5R8Z5U4-F1
#
_cell.length_a   1.000
_cell.length_b   1.000
_cell.length_c   1.000
_cell.angle_alpha   90.00
_cell.angle_beta   90.00
_cell.angle_gamma   90.00
#
_symmetry.space_group_name_H-M   'P 1'
#
loop_
_entity.id
_entity.type
_entity.pdbx_description
1 polymer ?
#
loop_
_entity_poly.entity_id
_entity_poly.type
_entity_poly.pdbx_seq_one_letter_code
_entity_poly.pdbx_strand_id
1 'polypeptide(L)' 'MKEWEVIFADQKGEPSSLLLTAEQCPSEEDAARAIRSHLFPVMDELDLNDFQGRSHSPTARWLKEQNGVVISAIREVC' A
#
# COMPACT_ATOMS: atom_id res chain seq x y z
N MET A 1 11.62 15.91 6.14
CA MET A 1 10.70 14.99 5.45
C MET A 1 11.43 14.41 4.25
N LYS A 2 11.37 13.09 4.04
CA LYS A 2 11.97 12.40 2.90
C LYS A 2 10.86 11.91 1.99
N GLU A 3 11.16 11.81 0.70
CA GLU A 3 10.26 11.18 -0.27
C GLU A 3 10.63 9.71 -0.43
N TRP A 4 9.62 8.85 -0.48
CA TRP A 4 9.74 7.41 -0.59
C TRP A 4 8.90 6.96 -1.76
N GLU A 5 9.52 6.34 -2.75
CA GLU A 5 8.84 5.74 -3.87
C GLU A 5 8.51 4.28 -3.55
N VAL A 6 7.23 4.00 -3.48
CA VAL A 6 6.67 2.66 -3.32
C VAL A 6 6.28 2.13 -4.68
N ILE A 7 6.96 1.08 -5.12
CA ILE A 7 6.69 0.38 -6.37
C ILE A 7 5.81 -0.83 -6.07
N PHE A 8 4.69 -0.95 -6.74
CA PHE A 8 3.73 -2.04 -6.57
C PHE A 8 3.10 -2.45 -7.90
N ALA A 9 2.70 -3.70 -8.02
CA ALA A 9 1.84 -4.12 -9.13
C ALA A 9 0.39 -3.76 -8.80
N ASP A 10 -0.33 -3.11 -9.70
CA ASP A 10 -1.77 -2.81 -9.62
C ASP A 10 -2.62 -4.09 -9.86
N GLN A 11 -3.95 -4.00 -9.70
CA GLN A 11 -4.92 -5.05 -10.00
C GLN A 11 -4.88 -5.58 -11.44
N LYS A 12 -4.33 -4.80 -12.38
CA LYS A 12 -4.08 -5.24 -13.76
C LYS A 12 -2.73 -5.94 -13.94
N GLY A 13 -1.93 -6.04 -12.87
CA GLY A 13 -0.54 -6.50 -12.92
C GLY A 13 0.41 -5.45 -13.51
N GLU A 14 -0.05 -4.21 -13.73
CA GLU A 14 0.78 -3.14 -14.25
C GLU A 14 1.68 -2.57 -13.13
N PRO A 15 2.99 -2.41 -13.36
CA PRO A 15 3.88 -1.81 -12.37
C PRO A 15 3.52 -0.32 -12.21
N SER A 16 3.24 0.07 -10.98
CA SER A 16 2.86 1.41 -10.60
C SER A 16 3.73 1.89 -9.42
N SER A 17 3.82 3.20 -9.25
CA SER A 17 4.68 3.82 -8.24
C SER A 17 3.94 4.94 -7.52
N LEU A 18 4.06 4.98 -6.19
CA LEU A 18 3.47 5.99 -5.34
C LEU A 18 4.55 6.70 -4.53
N LEU A 19 4.58 8.03 -4.58
CA LEU A 19 5.45 8.85 -3.74
C LEU A 19 4.79 9.10 -2.40
N LEU A 20 5.52 8.80 -1.33
CA LEU A 20 5.12 9.01 0.06
C LEU A 20 6.10 9.93 0.75
N THR A 21 5.56 10.92 1.46
CA THR A 21 6.37 11.82 2.26
C THR A 21 6.37 11.31 3.71
N ALA A 22 7.52 10.85 4.20
CA ALA A 22 7.66 10.32 5.55
C ALA A 22 9.03 10.68 6.14
N GLU A 23 9.12 10.83 7.46
CA GLU A 23 10.41 11.11 8.13
C GLU A 23 11.33 9.88 8.18
N GLN A 24 10.74 8.68 8.21
CA GLN A 24 11.44 7.39 8.24
C GLN A 24 10.93 6.49 7.11
N CYS A 25 11.63 5.38 6.87
CA CYS A 25 11.23 4.37 5.87
C CYS A 25 9.82 3.85 6.23
N PRO A 26 8.81 4.03 5.35
CA PRO A 26 7.46 3.57 5.63
C PRO A 26 7.43 2.04 5.68
N SER A 27 6.63 1.52 6.60
CA SER A 27 6.40 0.07 6.69
C SER A 27 5.56 -0.41 5.50
N GLU A 28 5.58 -1.72 5.23
CA GLU A 28 4.72 -2.32 4.20
C GLU A 28 3.24 -1.96 4.41
N GLU A 29 2.79 -1.88 5.66
CA GLU A 29 1.42 -1.45 5.99
C GLU A 29 1.14 0.01 5.63
N ASP A 30 2.06 0.93 5.90
CA ASP A 30 1.90 2.35 5.55
C ASP A 30 1.89 2.54 4.03
N ALA A 31 2.82 1.88 3.35
CA ALA A 31 2.85 1.81 1.91
C ALA A 31 1.54 1.26 1.33
N ALA A 32 1.05 0.14 1.87
CA ALA A 32 -0.22 -0.45 1.46
C ALA A 32 -1.41 0.46 1.72
N ARG A 33 -1.46 1.14 2.87
CA ARG A 33 -2.53 2.10 3.20
C ARG A 33 -2.56 3.25 2.20
N ALA A 34 -1.39 3.77 1.83
CA ALA A 34 -1.32 4.84 0.86
C ALA A 34 -1.67 4.37 -0.56
N ILE A 35 -1.21 3.18 -0.98
CA ILE A 35 -1.61 2.56 -2.25
C ILE A 35 -3.12 2.38 -2.30
N ARG A 36 -3.74 1.88 -1.21
CA ARG A 36 -5.19 1.73 -1.12
C ARG A 36 -5.89 3.07 -1.31
N SER A 37 -5.45 4.10 -0.59
CA SER A 37 -6.04 5.45 -0.68
C SER A 37 -5.87 6.05 -2.08
N HIS A 38 -4.78 5.72 -2.77
CA HIS A 38 -4.50 6.15 -4.15
C HIS A 38 -5.36 5.42 -5.20
N LEU A 39 -5.44 4.09 -5.13
CA LEU A 39 -6.20 3.26 -6.08
C LEU A 39 -7.71 3.33 -5.83
N PHE A 40 -8.10 3.41 -4.56
CA PHE A 40 -9.48 3.34 -4.12
C PHE A 40 -9.84 4.51 -3.19
N PRO A 41 -9.73 5.77 -3.66
CA PRO A 41 -10.05 6.94 -2.85
C PRO A 41 -11.50 6.98 -2.37
N VAL A 42 -12.40 6.25 -3.06
CA VAL A 42 -13.83 6.14 -2.72
C VAL A 42 -14.11 4.97 -1.77
N MET A 43 -13.20 4.02 -1.61
CA MET A 43 -13.35 2.88 -0.68
C MET A 43 -12.71 3.16 0.68
N ASP A 44 -12.54 4.42 1.08
CA ASP A 44 -11.96 4.73 2.40
C ASP A 44 -12.84 4.20 3.56
N GLU A 45 -14.13 3.98 3.30
CA GLU A 45 -15.09 3.32 4.21
C GLU A 45 -15.10 1.78 4.13
N LEU A 46 -14.17 1.14 3.39
CA LEU A 46 -14.13 -0.32 3.34
C LEU A 46 -13.70 -0.86 4.71
N ASP A 47 -14.65 -1.50 5.38
CA ASP A 47 -14.48 -2.05 6.70
C ASP A 47 -13.52 -3.27 6.66
N LEU A 48 -12.26 -3.04 7.04
CA LEU A 48 -11.21 -4.07 7.09
C LEU A 48 -11.31 -4.96 8.35
N ASN A 49 -12.43 -4.96 9.09
CA ASN A 49 -12.58 -5.73 10.33
C ASN A 49 -12.26 -7.22 10.15
N ASP A 50 -12.55 -7.81 8.98
CA ASP A 50 -12.21 -9.21 8.68
C ASP A 50 -10.69 -9.49 8.62
N PHE A 51 -9.87 -8.48 8.32
CA PHE A 51 -8.41 -8.61 8.16
C PHE A 51 -7.63 -8.10 9.38
N GLN A 52 -8.18 -7.15 10.15
CA GLN A 52 -7.52 -6.57 11.34
C GLN A 52 -7.16 -7.60 12.42
N GLY A 53 -7.88 -8.72 12.52
CA GLY A 53 -7.61 -9.75 13.53
C GLY A 53 -6.64 -10.86 13.12
N ARG A 54 -6.19 -10.91 11.86
CA ARG A 54 -5.48 -12.09 11.30
C ARG A 54 -4.08 -11.81 10.75
N SER A 55 -3.65 -10.55 10.68
CA SER A 55 -2.35 -10.22 10.11
C SER A 55 -1.78 -8.92 10.68
N HIS A 56 -0.46 -8.88 10.87
CA HIS A 56 0.29 -7.66 11.24
C HIS A 56 0.23 -6.56 10.18
N SER A 57 -0.26 -6.86 8.97
CA SER A 57 -0.41 -5.90 7.87
C SER A 57 -1.69 -6.20 7.08
N PRO A 58 -2.87 -5.87 7.65
CA PRO A 58 -4.17 -6.24 7.07
C PRO A 58 -4.37 -5.61 5.68
N THR A 59 -3.90 -4.37 5.49
CA THR A 59 -4.04 -3.65 4.22
C THR A 59 -3.18 -4.25 3.12
N ALA A 60 -1.92 -4.59 3.41
CA ALA A 60 -1.01 -5.21 2.44
C ALA A 60 -1.54 -6.58 1.99
N ARG A 61 -2.05 -7.36 2.94
CA ARG A 61 -2.68 -8.65 2.67
C ARG A 61 -3.96 -8.50 1.85
N TRP A 62 -4.84 -7.55 2.20
CA TRP A 62 -6.06 -7.29 1.45
C TRP A 62 -5.75 -6.86 0.00
N LEU A 63 -4.78 -5.96 -0.18
CA LEU A 63 -4.32 -5.56 -1.51
C LEU A 63 -3.87 -6.78 -2.32
N LYS A 64 -3.05 -7.65 -1.75
CA LYS A 64 -2.54 -8.85 -2.42
C LYS A 64 -3.63 -9.90 -2.70
N GLU A 65 -4.45 -10.23 -1.71
CA GLU A 65 -5.42 -11.34 -1.82
C GLU A 65 -6.72 -10.93 -2.51
N GLN A 66 -7.21 -9.69 -2.30
CA GLN A 66 -8.48 -9.24 -2.87
C GLN A 66 -8.30 -8.45 -4.17
N ASN A 67 -7.18 -7.75 -4.34
CA ASN A 67 -6.98 -6.85 -5.48
C ASN A 67 -5.79 -7.25 -6.36
N GLY A 68 -5.04 -8.29 -6.01
CA GLY A 68 -3.83 -8.67 -6.75
C GLY A 68 -2.69 -7.64 -6.66
N VAL A 69 -2.80 -6.68 -5.75
CA VAL A 69 -1.84 -5.58 -5.58
C VAL A 69 -0.70 -6.02 -4.68
N VAL A 70 0.54 -5.99 -5.19
CA VAL A 70 1.72 -6.45 -4.45
C VAL A 70 2.81 -5.40 -4.47
N ILE A 71 3.24 -4.96 -3.29
CA ILE A 71 4.39 -4.06 -3.14
C ILE A 71 5.65 -4.84 -3.55
N SER A 72 6.35 -4.33 -4.55
CA SER A 72 7.62 -4.87 -5.03
C SER A 72 8.81 -4.25 -4.32
N ALA A 73 8.79 -2.93 -4.08
CA ALA A 73 9.91 -2.25 -3.43
C ALA A 73 9.47 -0.92 -2.79
N ILE A 74 10.19 -0.51 -1.76
CA ILE A 74 10.09 0.81 -1.15
C ILE A 74 11.50 1.39 -1.17
N ARG A 75 11.70 2.54 -1.81
CA ARG A 75 13.02 3.18 -1.92
C ARG A 75 12.92 4.67 -1.63
N GLU A 76 13.96 5.23 -1.01
CA GLU A 76 14.05 6.67 -0.78
C GLU A 76 14.35 7.38 -2.11
N VAL A 77 13.63 8.48 -2.36
CA VAL A 77 13.90 9.41 -3.46
C VAL A 77 14.70 10.56 -2.85
N CYS A 78 15.98 10.64 -3.22
CA CYS A 78 16.91 11.67 -2.75
C CYS A 78 16.79 12.98 -3.52
#